data_AF-A0A5S3YMJ5-F1
#
_entry.id   AF-A0A5S3YMJ5-F1
#
_cell.length_a   1.000
_cell.length_b   1.000
_cell.length_c   1.000
_cell.angle_alpha   90.00
_cell.angle_beta   90.00
_cell.angle_gamma   90.00
#
_symmetry.space_group_name_H-M   'P 1'
#
loop_
_entity.id
_entity.type
_entity.pdbx_description
1 polymer ?
#
loop_
_entity_poly.entity_id
_entity_poly.type
_entity_poly.pdbx_seq_one_letter_code
_entity_poly.pdbx_strand_id
1 'polypeptide(L)'
;DFHAVVELQKVIGLHPKDALYGELRGAVHKVETLLKQRKNFELLTTMLQLRRAEKDFMLRFNLKYLTKFDKLIATFNTQITQAGFERPYQDNLLVLVAEYQQKFGALVSAQQTLGLSLD
;
A
#
# COMPACT_ATOMS: atom_id res chain seq x y z
N ASP A 1 -0.13 -12.59 25.72
CA ASP A 1 1.00 -12.07 26.52
C ASP A 1 1.22 -10.60 26.16
N PHE A 2 1.22 -9.70 27.14
CA PHE A 2 1.36 -8.25 26.91
C PHE A 2 2.69 -7.88 26.24
N HIS A 3 3.79 -8.60 26.54
CA HIS A 3 5.09 -8.32 25.93
C HIS A 3 5.08 -8.58 24.41
N ALA A 4 4.46 -9.69 23.97
CA ALA A 4 4.33 -10.01 22.55
C ALA A 4 3.53 -8.94 21.78
N VAL A 5 2.47 -8.42 22.38
CA VAL A 5 1.64 -7.33 21.82
C VAL A 5 2.45 -6.05 21.65
N VAL A 6 3.27 -5.68 22.65
CA VAL A 6 4.11 -4.49 22.59
C VAL A 6 5.17 -4.59 21.49
N GLU A 7 5.82 -5.75 21.33
CA GLU A 7 6.82 -5.94 20.27
C GLU A 7 6.18 -5.90 18.88
N LEU A 8 5.01 -6.52 18.69
CA LEU A 8 4.27 -6.43 17.43
C LEU A 8 3.84 -4.99 17.12
N GLN A 9 3.40 -4.24 18.12
CA GLN A 9 3.02 -2.84 17.94
C GLN A 9 4.21 -1.95 17.54
N LYS A 10 5.42 -2.23 18.04
CA LYS A 10 6.65 -1.53 17.60
C LYS A 10 6.98 -1.82 16.13
N VAL A 11 6.80 -3.06 15.68
CA VAL A 11 6.99 -3.45 14.27
C VAL A 11 5.96 -2.78 13.36
N ILE A 12 4.70 -2.72 13.77
CA ILE A 12 3.65 -2.01 13.02
C ILE A 12 3.94 -0.50 12.96
N GLY A 13 4.38 0.06 14.09
CA GLY A 13 4.73 1.46 14.26
C GLY A 13 3.94 2.09 15.40
N LEU A 14 4.65 2.81 16.26
CA LEU A 14 4.06 3.62 17.34
C LEU A 14 3.64 5.01 16.86
N HIS A 15 4.19 5.45 15.72
CA HIS A 15 3.85 6.70 15.07
C HIS A 15 3.59 6.50 13.58
N PRO A 16 2.81 7.40 12.94
CA PRO A 16 2.43 7.28 11.52
C PRO A 16 3.59 7.36 10.51
N LYS A 17 4.82 7.62 10.97
CA LYS A 17 6.01 7.79 10.12
C LYS A 17 7.07 6.72 10.35
N ASP A 18 6.82 5.81 11.28
CA ASP A 18 7.81 4.85 11.75
C ASP A 18 7.41 3.44 11.33
N ALA A 19 8.42 2.56 11.24
CA ALA A 19 8.26 1.15 10.91
C ALA A 19 7.35 0.91 9.68
N LEU A 20 6.47 -0.09 9.73
CA LEU A 20 5.63 -0.46 8.58
C LEU A 20 4.73 0.69 8.09
N TYR A 21 4.22 1.54 8.98
CA TYR A 21 3.46 2.74 8.56
C TYR A 21 4.32 3.73 7.76
N GLY A 22 5.54 4.01 8.23
CA GLY A 22 6.48 4.89 7.56
C GLY A 22 6.87 4.38 6.18
N GLU A 23 7.21 3.08 6.10
CA GLU A 23 7.58 2.43 4.85
C GLU A 23 6.45 2.45 3.82
N LEU A 24 5.22 2.09 4.24
CA LEU A 24 4.03 2.14 3.39
C LEU A 24 3.79 3.55 2.85
N ARG A 25 3.84 4.55 3.75
CA ARG A 25 3.68 5.96 3.37
C ARG A 25 4.76 6.40 2.37
N GLY A 26 6.01 5.96 2.57
CA GLY A 26 7.12 6.24 1.65
C GLY A 26 6.85 5.68 0.27
N ALA A 27 6.47 4.40 0.17
CA ALA A 27 6.17 3.73 -1.11
C ALA A 27 5.04 4.45 -1.87
N VAL A 28 3.97 4.81 -1.17
CA VAL A 28 2.86 5.62 -1.72
C VAL A 28 3.35 6.93 -2.30
N HIS A 29 4.16 7.69 -1.55
CA HIS A 29 4.65 8.99 -2.00
C HIS A 29 5.52 8.89 -3.25
N LYS A 30 6.33 7.83 -3.38
CA LYS A 30 7.13 7.58 -4.59
C LYS A 30 6.23 7.41 -5.81
N VAL A 31 5.19 6.57 -5.72
CA VAL A 31 4.21 6.37 -6.80
C VAL A 31 3.48 7.68 -7.13
N GLU A 32 2.93 8.36 -6.13
CA GLU A 32 2.21 9.63 -6.34
C GLU A 32 3.08 10.70 -7.00
N THR A 33 4.34 10.82 -6.57
CA THR A 33 5.28 11.81 -7.12
C THR A 33 5.53 11.55 -8.61
N LEU A 34 5.76 10.29 -8.98
CA LEU A 34 6.02 9.90 -10.36
C LEU A 34 4.79 10.18 -11.25
N LEU A 35 3.57 9.85 -10.78
CA LEU A 35 2.33 10.11 -11.51
C LEU A 35 2.03 11.60 -11.68
N LYS A 36 2.27 12.42 -10.65
CA LYS A 36 2.02 13.87 -10.67
C LYS A 36 2.87 14.59 -11.72
N GLN A 37 4.09 14.12 -11.98
CA GLN A 37 4.99 14.71 -12.99
C GLN A 37 4.41 14.65 -14.41
N ARG A 38 3.60 13.63 -14.73
CA ARG A 38 3.05 13.41 -16.08
C ARG A 38 1.55 13.72 -16.23
N LYS A 39 0.89 14.20 -15.16
CA LYS A 39 -0.55 14.58 -15.15
C LYS A 39 -1.49 13.49 -15.71
N ASN A 40 -1.18 12.20 -15.49
CA ASN A 40 -2.06 11.12 -15.93
C ASN A 40 -3.25 10.97 -14.96
N PHE A 41 -4.37 11.62 -15.28
CA PHE A 41 -5.56 11.68 -14.43
C PHE A 41 -6.23 10.32 -14.21
N GLU A 42 -6.14 9.41 -15.19
CA GLU A 42 -6.71 8.07 -15.07
C GLU A 42 -5.94 7.26 -14.01
N LEU A 43 -4.61 7.22 -14.13
CA LEU A 43 -3.75 6.55 -13.15
C LEU A 43 -3.85 7.18 -11.75
N LEU A 44 -3.96 8.51 -11.68
CA LEU A 44 -4.18 9.20 -10.40
C LEU A 44 -5.51 8.79 -9.76
N THR A 45 -6.56 8.58 -10.55
CA THR A 45 -7.87 8.14 -10.03
C THR A 45 -7.76 6.75 -9.40
N THR A 46 -7.14 5.79 -10.08
CA THR A 46 -6.92 4.44 -9.52
C THR A 46 -6.01 4.49 -8.30
N MET A 47 -4.98 5.34 -8.29
CA MET A 47 -4.12 5.56 -7.13
C MET A 47 -4.91 6.07 -5.91
N LEU A 48 -5.84 7.00 -6.10
CA LEU A 48 -6.71 7.48 -5.01
C LEU A 48 -7.64 6.38 -4.49
N GLN A 49 -8.12 5.50 -5.36
CA GLN A 49 -8.94 4.34 -4.96
C GLN A 49 -8.12 3.33 -4.14
N LEU A 50 -6.86 3.05 -4.53
CA LEU A 50 -5.92 2.24 -3.75
C LEU A 50 -5.73 2.82 -2.34
N ARG A 51 -5.46 4.13 -2.26
CA ARG A 51 -5.30 4.85 -0.99
C ARG A 51 -6.55 4.83 -0.12
N ARG A 52 -7.74 4.88 -0.73
CA ARG A 52 -9.00 4.73 0.00
C ARG A 52 -9.13 3.32 0.60
N ALA A 53 -8.85 2.27 -0.17
CA ALA A 53 -8.91 0.89 0.32
C ALA A 53 -7.91 0.66 1.47
N GLU A 54 -6.67 1.16 1.34
CA GLU A 54 -5.65 1.12 2.39
C GLU A 54 -6.15 1.76 3.69
N LYS A 55 -6.67 3.00 3.61
CA LYS A 55 -7.18 3.71 4.78
C LYS A 55 -8.39 3.03 5.40
N ASP A 56 -9.30 2.51 4.57
CA ASP A 56 -10.47 1.78 5.06
C ASP A 56 -10.05 0.50 5.82
N PHE A 57 -9.00 -0.20 5.36
CA PHE A 57 -8.41 -1.30 6.11
C PHE A 57 -7.87 -0.81 7.46
N MET A 58 -7.04 0.24 7.46
CA MET A 58 -6.43 0.76 8.70
C MET A 58 -7.45 1.22 9.74
N LEU A 59 -8.65 1.64 9.32
CA LEU A 59 -9.72 2.08 10.22
C LEU A 59 -10.61 0.93 10.73
N ARG A 60 -10.70 -0.18 9.99
CA ARG A 60 -11.72 -1.21 10.21
C ARG A 60 -11.16 -2.62 10.35
N PHE A 61 -9.87 -2.82 10.11
CA PHE A 61 -9.13 -4.09 10.18
C PHE A 61 -9.82 -5.25 9.44
N ASN A 62 -10.50 -4.95 8.32
CA ASN A 62 -11.28 -5.94 7.58
C ASN A 62 -10.58 -6.35 6.28
N LEU A 63 -10.30 -7.65 6.13
CA LEU A 63 -9.57 -8.23 4.99
C LEU A 63 -10.23 -8.01 3.63
N LYS A 64 -11.54 -7.71 3.58
CA LYS A 64 -12.20 -7.35 2.33
C LYS A 64 -11.52 -6.14 1.63
N TYR A 65 -10.89 -5.26 2.40
CA TYR A 65 -10.17 -4.11 1.88
C TYR A 65 -8.83 -4.49 1.26
N LEU A 66 -8.16 -5.54 1.75
CA LEU A 66 -7.00 -6.14 1.07
C LEU A 66 -7.43 -6.76 -0.26
N THR A 67 -8.49 -7.57 -0.28
CA THR A 67 -9.01 -8.13 -1.54
C THR A 67 -9.41 -7.05 -2.55
N LYS A 68 -10.00 -5.95 -2.08
CA LYS A 68 -10.32 -4.79 -2.94
C LYS A 68 -9.05 -4.12 -3.45
N PHE A 69 -8.05 -3.95 -2.59
CA PHE A 69 -6.76 -3.37 -2.93
C PHE A 69 -6.04 -4.18 -4.02
N ASP A 70 -5.95 -5.51 -3.88
CA ASP A 70 -5.29 -6.38 -4.86
C ASP A 70 -5.96 -6.34 -6.23
N LYS A 71 -7.29 -6.28 -6.27
CA LYS A 71 -8.05 -6.08 -7.53
C LYS A 71 -7.69 -4.73 -8.18
N LEU A 72 -7.62 -3.67 -7.39
CA LEU A 72 -7.23 -2.35 -7.89
C LEU A 72 -5.77 -2.33 -8.36
N ILE A 73 -4.86 -3.06 -7.71
CA ILE A 73 -3.47 -3.20 -8.18
C ILE A 73 -3.42 -3.88 -9.55
N ALA A 74 -4.18 -4.95 -9.76
CA ALA A 74 -4.25 -5.62 -11.06
C ALA A 74 -4.75 -4.68 -12.17
N THR A 75 -5.82 -3.93 -11.89
CA THR A 75 -6.31 -2.87 -12.80
C THR A 75 -5.24 -1.81 -13.04
N PHE A 76 -4.56 -1.36 -11.99
CA PHE A 76 -3.56 -0.31 -12.09
C PHE A 76 -2.35 -0.72 -12.93
N ASN A 77 -1.83 -1.93 -12.73
CA ASN A 77 -0.76 -2.50 -13.54
C ASN A 77 -1.17 -2.60 -15.01
N THR A 78 -2.42 -3.01 -15.28
CA THR A 78 -2.94 -3.07 -16.65
C THR A 78 -2.95 -1.67 -17.28
N GLN A 79 -3.48 -0.66 -16.59
CA GLN A 79 -3.47 0.73 -17.05
C GLN A 79 -2.05 1.25 -17.32
N ILE A 80 -1.09 0.91 -16.45
CA ILE A 80 0.32 1.31 -16.63
C ILE A 80 0.90 0.72 -17.92
N THR A 81 0.67 -0.58 -18.18
CA THR A 81 1.17 -1.25 -19.39
C THR A 81 0.48 -0.78 -20.67
N GLN A 82 -0.75 -0.29 -20.58
CA GLN A 82 -1.54 0.19 -21.73
C GLN A 82 -1.36 1.69 -21.99
N ALA A 83 -0.80 2.45 -21.06
CA ALA A 83 -0.63 3.90 -21.17
C ALA A 83 0.41 4.35 -22.21
N GLY A 84 1.14 3.42 -22.84
CA GLY A 84 2.09 3.72 -23.91
C GLY A 84 3.31 4.52 -23.45
N PHE A 85 3.74 4.35 -22.19
CA PHE A 85 4.91 5.04 -21.65
C PHE A 85 6.23 4.53 -22.24
N GLU A 86 7.27 5.34 -22.14
CA GLU A 86 8.64 4.88 -22.37
C GLU A 86 8.99 3.76 -21.38
N ARG A 87 9.66 2.70 -21.86
CA ARG A 87 9.99 1.51 -21.06
C ARG A 87 10.63 1.85 -19.71
N PRO A 88 11.66 2.72 -19.61
CA PRO A 88 12.28 3.02 -18.31
C PRO A 88 11.31 3.63 -17.30
N TYR A 89 10.38 4.47 -17.75
CA TYR A 89 9.37 5.05 -16.88
C TYR A 89 8.33 4.00 -16.45
N GLN A 90 7.88 3.18 -17.39
CA GLN A 90 6.91 2.12 -17.12
C GLN A 90 7.46 1.11 -16.10
N ASP A 91 8.69 0.64 -16.32
CA ASP A 91 9.33 -0.37 -15.48
C ASP A 91 9.54 0.18 -14.07
N ASN A 92 10.02 1.43 -13.95
CA ASN A 92 10.17 2.09 -12.66
C ASN A 92 8.81 2.23 -11.92
N LEU A 93 7.75 2.62 -12.64
CA LEU A 93 6.42 2.74 -12.04
C LEU A 93 5.89 1.39 -11.55
N LEU A 94 6.06 0.32 -12.33
CA LEU A 94 5.66 -1.03 -11.93
C LEU A 94 6.43 -1.52 -10.71
N VAL A 95 7.74 -1.25 -10.62
CA VAL A 95 8.56 -1.56 -9.44
C VAL A 95 8.04 -0.84 -8.19
N LEU A 96 7.75 0.46 -8.30
CA LEU A 96 7.22 1.25 -7.18
C LEU A 96 5.83 0.78 -6.73
N VAL A 97 4.98 0.36 -7.66
CA VAL A 97 3.65 -0.20 -7.35
C VAL A 97 3.77 -1.56 -6.67
N ALA A 98 4.70 -2.40 -7.12
CA ALA A 98 4.99 -3.68 -6.46
C ALA A 98 5.53 -3.46 -5.03
N GLU A 99 6.44 -2.50 -4.83
CA GLU A 99 6.92 -2.09 -3.50
C GLU A 99 5.73 -1.68 -2.61
N TYR A 100 4.85 -0.82 -3.12
CA TYR A 100 3.64 -0.38 -2.40
C TYR A 100 2.75 -1.56 -2.00
N GLN A 101 2.45 -2.48 -2.92
CA GLN A 101 1.65 -3.67 -2.62
C GLN A 101 2.29 -4.53 -1.53
N GLN A 102 3.60 -4.78 -1.63
CA GLN A 102 4.33 -5.56 -0.62
C GLN A 102 4.28 -4.92 0.76
N LYS A 103 4.49 -3.60 0.85
CA LYS A 103 4.43 -2.87 2.14
C LYS A 103 3.04 -2.90 2.75
N PHE A 104 1.99 -2.77 1.94
CA PHE A 104 0.63 -2.87 2.45
C PHE A 104 0.32 -4.30 2.94
N GLY A 105 0.71 -5.32 2.19
CA GLY A 105 0.56 -6.72 2.59
C GLY A 105 1.27 -7.02 3.91
N ALA A 106 2.52 -6.57 4.07
CA ALA A 106 3.28 -6.73 5.32
C ALA A 106 2.56 -6.09 6.52
N LEU A 107 1.99 -4.90 6.32
CA LEU A 107 1.20 -4.23 7.35
C LEU A 107 -0.07 -5.01 7.71
N VAL A 108 -0.80 -5.52 6.71
CA VAL A 108 -1.99 -6.35 6.95
C VAL A 108 -1.63 -7.61 7.72
N SER A 109 -0.58 -8.32 7.32
CA SER A 109 -0.12 -9.52 8.02
C SER A 109 0.26 -9.25 9.47
N ALA A 110 1.03 -8.19 9.73
CA ALA A 110 1.39 -7.80 11.10
C ALA A 110 0.15 -7.48 11.96
N GLN A 111 -0.84 -6.79 11.39
CA GLN A 111 -2.11 -6.50 12.07
C GLN A 111 -2.96 -7.75 12.35
N GLN A 112 -2.95 -8.74 11.45
CA GLN A 112 -3.61 -10.02 11.70
C GLN A 112 -2.93 -10.79 12.82
N THR A 113 -1.59 -10.85 12.84
CA THR A 113 -0.84 -11.49 13.93
C THR A 113 -1.13 -10.81 15.26
N LEU A 114 -1.17 -9.46 15.28
CA LEU A 114 -1.56 -8.71 16.47
C LEU A 114 -2.98 -9.09 16.93
N GLY A 115 -3.95 -9.11 16.02
CA GLY A 115 -5.34 -9.50 16.33
C GLY A 115 -5.48 -10.92 16.88
N LEU A 116 -4.81 -11.90 16.27
CA LEU A 116 -4.81 -13.31 16.73
C LEU A 116 -4.09 -13.49 18.07
N SER A 117 -3.18 -12.59 18.45
CA SER A 117 -2.46 -12.64 19.72
C SER A 117 -3.24 -12.04 20.91
N LEU A 118 -4.37 -11.38 20.62
CA LEU A 118 -5.25 -10.75 21.61
C LEU A 118 -6.41 -11.67 22.05
N ASP A 119 -6.67 -12.75 21.31
CA ASP A 119 -7.59 -13.83 21.67
C ASP A 119 -6.92 -14.87 22.59
#